data_AF-A0A3N5QVK6-F1
#
_entry.id   AF-A0A3N5QVK6-F1
#
_cell.length_a   1.000
_cell.length_b   1.000
_cell.length_c   1.000
_cell.angle_alpha   90.00
_cell.angle_beta   90.00
_cell.angle_gamma   90.00
#
_symmetry.space_group_name_H-M   'P 1'
#
loop_
_entity.id
_entity.type
_entity.pdbx_description
1 polymer ?
#
loop_
_entity_poly.entity_id
_entity_poly.type
_entity_poly.pdbx_seq_one_letter_code
_entity_poly.pdbx_strand_id
1 'polypeptide(L)'
;MQPTTVQILATVLFLLAVIHTFAVKRFAHWAHQYPQGSIPENFLHFLAETEVVFGLWAAALFAGMAVVNRSVESAVDYIEGLNFTEPKFVLVVMVVAATRPVVLLAEGILNGIARQLPLPAGLAFYATALAVGPLLGSLITEPAAMTLLAIVLKRRYFDQQISQRLAYATLGLLFVNVSIGGTLTHFAAPPVLMVAKTWGWTT
;
A
#
# COMPACT_ATOMS: atom_id res chain seq x y z
N MET A 1 -24.64 -23.34 2.27
CA MET A 1 -23.56 -24.20 2.83
C MET A 1 -23.27 -23.72 4.24
N GLN A 2 -23.13 -24.62 5.21
CA GLN A 2 -22.73 -24.22 6.57
C GLN A 2 -21.23 -23.89 6.56
N PRO A 3 -20.80 -22.76 7.15
CA PRO A 3 -19.39 -22.38 7.15
C PRO A 3 -18.57 -23.38 7.95
N THR A 4 -17.38 -23.73 7.46
CA THR A 4 -16.47 -24.63 8.18
C THR A 4 -15.88 -23.92 9.40
N THR A 5 -15.44 -24.69 10.41
CA THR A 5 -14.78 -24.14 11.60
C THR A 5 -13.58 -23.25 11.24
N VAL A 6 -12.81 -23.64 10.22
CA VAL A 6 -11.68 -22.85 9.71
C VAL A 6 -12.13 -21.54 9.08
N GLN A 7 -13.24 -21.53 8.33
CA GLN A 7 -13.79 -20.29 7.76
C GLN A 7 -14.27 -19.33 8.85
N ILE A 8 -14.93 -19.83 9.90
CA ILE A 8 -15.35 -19.02 11.04
C ILE A 8 -14.14 -18.45 11.76
N LEU A 9 -13.14 -19.29 12.06
CA LEU A 9 -11.88 -18.87 12.68
C LEU A 9 -11.19 -17.77 11.85
N ALA A 10 -11.02 -18.00 10.55
CA ALA A 10 -10.41 -17.03 9.64
C ALA A 10 -11.18 -15.71 9.60
N THR A 11 -12.52 -15.76 9.58
CA THR A 11 -13.37 -14.56 9.58
C THR A 11 -13.21 -13.76 10.87
N VAL A 12 -13.19 -14.43 12.02
CA VAL A 12 -13.01 -13.79 13.33
C VAL A 12 -11.61 -13.16 13.44
N LEU A 13 -10.56 -13.91 13.07
CA LEU A 13 -9.19 -13.38 13.11
C LEU A 13 -8.99 -12.22 12.12
N PHE A 14 -9.62 -12.28 10.95
CA PHE A 14 -9.61 -11.18 10.00
C PHE A 14 -10.31 -9.94 10.56
N LEU A 15 -11.48 -10.08 11.21
CA LEU A 15 -12.16 -8.97 11.86
C LEU A 15 -11.29 -8.34 12.96
N LEU A 16 -10.64 -9.17 13.78
CA LEU A 16 -9.72 -8.68 14.81
C LEU A 16 -8.49 -8.00 14.20
N ALA A 17 -7.98 -8.49 13.07
CA ALA A 17 -6.92 -7.84 12.32
C ALA A 17 -7.32 -6.45 11.85
N VAL A 18 -8.51 -6.31 11.25
CA VAL A 18 -9.06 -5.01 10.84
C VAL A 18 -9.19 -4.04 12.02
N ILE A 19 -9.73 -4.51 13.15
CA ILE A 19 -9.83 -3.71 14.38
C ILE A 19 -8.44 -3.27 14.85
N HIS A 20 -7.47 -4.17 14.85
CA HIS A 20 -6.09 -3.88 15.24
C HIS A 20 -5.45 -2.83 14.32
N THR A 21 -5.61 -2.96 12.99
CA THR A 21 -5.11 -1.99 12.00
C THR A 21 -5.63 -0.58 12.27
N PHE A 22 -6.91 -0.42 12.60
CA PHE A 22 -7.47 0.89 12.96
C PHE A 22 -7.05 1.36 14.37
N ALA A 23 -6.72 0.44 15.27
CA ALA A 23 -6.27 0.73 16.62
C ALA A 23 -4.76 1.06 16.71
N VAL A 24 -3.96 0.84 15.66
CA VAL A 24 -2.51 1.12 15.61
C VAL A 24 -2.15 2.50 16.20
N LYS A 25 -2.89 3.56 15.84
CA LYS A 25 -2.63 4.92 16.36
C LYS A 25 -2.77 5.00 17.89
N ARG A 26 -3.65 4.19 18.47
CA ARG A 26 -3.84 4.11 19.92
C ARG A 26 -2.67 3.38 20.59
N PHE A 27 -2.17 2.30 19.99
CA PHE A 27 -0.96 1.62 20.44
C PHE A 27 0.26 2.55 20.41
N ALA A 28 0.46 3.31 19.33
CA ALA A 28 1.52 4.31 19.25
C ALA A 28 1.41 5.37 20.35
N HIS A 29 0.19 5.87 20.61
CA HIS A 29 -0.03 6.83 21.68
C HIS A 29 0.26 6.25 23.07
N TRP A 30 -0.09 4.99 23.32
CA TRP A 30 0.25 4.32 24.58
C TRP A 30 1.74 4.04 24.70
N ALA A 31 2.43 3.70 23.61
CA ALA A 31 3.88 3.50 23.61
C ALA A 31 4.62 4.74 24.13
N HIS A 32 4.23 5.93 23.65
CA HIS A 32 4.82 7.21 24.09
C HIS A 32 4.58 7.57 25.57
N GLN A 33 3.73 6.85 26.29
CA GLN A 33 3.52 7.07 27.73
C GLN A 33 4.56 6.34 28.60
N TYR A 34 5.33 5.43 28.00
CA TYR A 34 6.39 4.70 28.67
C TYR A 34 7.77 5.34 28.40
N PRO A 35 8.75 5.15 29.30
CA PRO A 35 10.11 5.60 29.06
C PRO A 35 10.71 4.97 27.80
N GLN A 36 11.47 5.77 27.05
CA GLN A 36 12.21 5.32 25.86
C GLN A 36 13.16 4.16 26.21
N GLY A 37 13.14 3.11 25.40
CA GLY A 37 13.91 1.88 25.56
C GLY A 37 13.30 0.86 26.52
N SER A 38 12.14 1.13 27.12
CA SER A 38 11.49 0.18 28.02
C SER A 38 10.83 -0.98 27.24
N ILE A 39 10.81 -2.18 27.83
CA ILE A 39 10.11 -3.34 27.26
C ILE A 39 8.65 -3.03 26.88
N PRO A 40 7.82 -2.38 27.73
CA PRO A 40 6.44 -2.07 27.37
C PRO A 40 6.33 -1.04 26.23
N GLU A 41 7.22 -0.04 26.16
CA GLU A 41 7.26 0.89 25.02
C GLU A 41 7.54 0.12 23.72
N ASN A 42 8.62 -0.66 23.68
CA ASN A 42 9.02 -1.42 22.48
C ASN A 42 7.91 -2.38 22.02
N PHE A 43 7.24 -3.04 22.97
CA PHE A 43 6.13 -3.94 22.66
C PHE A 43 4.94 -3.19 22.05
N LEU A 44 4.53 -2.06 22.64
CA LEU A 44 3.42 -1.26 22.12
C LEU A 44 3.77 -0.57 20.79
N HIS A 45 5.01 -0.16 20.62
CA HIS A 45 5.51 0.37 19.35
C HIS A 45 5.47 -0.70 18.26
N PHE A 46 5.93 -1.92 18.57
CA PHE A 46 5.86 -3.06 17.67
C PHE A 46 4.40 -3.37 17.26
N LEU A 47 3.45 -3.36 18.20
CA LEU A 47 2.02 -3.51 17.90
C LEU A 47 1.42 -2.33 17.12
N ALA A 48 2.09 -1.17 17.09
CA ALA A 48 1.68 -0.02 16.32
C ALA A 48 2.21 -0.04 14.87
N GLU A 49 3.04 -1.01 14.48
CA GLU A 49 3.49 -1.13 13.09
C GLU A 49 2.46 -1.91 12.28
N THR A 50 1.96 -1.33 11.18
CA THR A 50 0.94 -1.95 10.34
C THR A 50 1.38 -3.28 9.73
N GLU A 51 2.66 -3.39 9.40
CA GLU A 51 3.33 -4.57 8.87
C GLU A 51 3.32 -5.72 9.90
N VAL A 52 3.55 -5.38 11.16
CA VAL A 52 3.49 -6.32 12.28
C VAL A 52 2.08 -6.83 12.50
N VAL A 53 1.07 -5.96 12.39
CA VAL A 53 -0.34 -6.38 12.49
C VAL A 53 -0.64 -7.51 11.50
N PHE A 54 -0.26 -7.37 10.23
CA PHE A 54 -0.48 -8.42 9.23
C PHE A 54 0.26 -9.72 9.56
N GLY A 55 1.56 -9.63 9.92
CA GLY A 55 2.36 -10.80 10.27
C GLY A 55 1.84 -11.54 11.50
N LEU A 56 1.44 -10.80 12.54
CA LEU A 56 0.91 -11.32 13.79
C LEU A 56 -0.38 -12.12 13.56
N TRP A 57 -1.33 -11.55 12.81
CA TRP A 57 -2.61 -12.23 12.56
C TRP A 57 -2.48 -13.38 11.56
N ALA A 58 -1.56 -13.31 10.61
CA ALA A 58 -1.23 -14.46 9.76
C ALA A 58 -0.65 -15.62 10.59
N ALA A 59 0.27 -15.32 11.53
CA ALA A 59 0.81 -16.32 12.45
C ALA A 59 -0.28 -16.88 13.38
N ALA A 60 -1.19 -16.03 13.87
CA ALA A 60 -2.33 -16.46 14.68
C ALA A 60 -3.28 -17.38 13.90
N LEU A 61 -3.53 -17.10 12.62
CA LEU A 61 -4.33 -17.97 11.75
C LEU A 61 -3.64 -19.32 11.54
N PHE A 62 -2.34 -19.32 11.24
CA PHE A 62 -1.56 -20.56 11.09
C PHE A 62 -1.63 -21.41 12.37
N ALA A 63 -1.36 -20.80 13.53
CA ALA A 63 -1.44 -21.47 14.82
C ALA A 63 -2.85 -21.97 15.12
N GLY A 64 -3.88 -21.17 14.83
CA GLY A 64 -5.27 -21.54 15.01
C GLY A 64 -5.69 -22.73 14.14
N MET A 65 -5.26 -22.78 12.88
CA MET A 65 -5.49 -23.93 12.00
C MET A 65 -4.79 -25.18 12.50
N ALA A 66 -3.54 -25.06 12.95
CA ALA A 66 -2.79 -26.18 13.52
C ALA A 66 -3.47 -26.77 14.76
N VAL A 67 -4.04 -25.91 15.62
CA VAL A 67 -4.79 -26.32 16.82
C VAL A 67 -6.13 -26.97 16.46
N VAL A 68 -6.92 -26.34 15.58
CA VAL A 68 -8.25 -26.84 15.18
C VAL A 68 -8.15 -28.20 14.49
N ASN A 69 -7.16 -28.36 13.60
CA ASN A 69 -6.95 -29.61 12.86
C ASN A 69 -6.06 -30.61 13.62
N ARG A 70 -5.54 -30.24 14.80
CA ARG A 70 -4.57 -31.01 15.60
C ARG A 70 -3.35 -31.48 14.80
N SER A 71 -2.98 -30.73 13.76
CA SER A 71 -1.89 -31.07 12.85
C SER A 71 -1.26 -29.79 12.30
N VAL A 72 0.04 -29.64 12.51
CA VAL A 72 0.83 -28.57 11.89
C VAL A 72 0.95 -28.80 10.39
N GLU A 73 1.03 -30.06 9.95
CA GLU A 73 1.10 -30.46 8.54
C GLU A 73 -0.10 -29.91 7.76
N SER A 74 -1.32 -30.04 8.31
CA SER A 74 -2.51 -29.47 7.69
C SER A 74 -2.46 -27.94 7.52
N ALA A 75 -1.81 -27.23 8.46
CA ALA A 75 -1.65 -25.78 8.35
C ALA A 75 -0.56 -25.40 7.33
N VAL A 76 0.49 -26.22 7.20
CA VAL A 76 1.52 -26.08 6.15
C VAL A 76 0.91 -26.34 4.78
N ASP A 77 0.17 -27.44 4.61
CA ASP A 77 -0.53 -27.78 3.36
C ASP A 77 -1.46 -26.65 2.91
N TYR A 78 -2.16 -26.00 3.85
CA TYR A 78 -2.99 -24.84 3.56
C TYR A 78 -2.16 -23.70 2.96
N ILE A 79 -1.02 -23.35 3.58
CA ILE A 79 -0.14 -22.27 3.08
C ILE A 79 0.45 -22.66 1.72
N GLU A 80 0.94 -23.88 1.57
CA GLU A 80 1.55 -24.35 0.31
C GLU A 80 0.53 -24.43 -0.83
N GLY A 81 -0.75 -24.67 -0.52
CA GLY A 81 -1.85 -24.63 -1.47
C GLY A 81 -2.26 -23.22 -1.93
N LEU A 82 -1.76 -22.15 -1.31
CA LEU A 82 -2.09 -20.78 -1.70
C LEU A 82 -1.32 -20.35 -2.95
N ASN A 83 -2.01 -19.61 -3.82
CA ASN A 83 -1.37 -19.00 -4.98
C ASN A 83 -0.74 -17.65 -4.61
N PHE A 84 0.59 -17.63 -4.50
CA PHE A 84 1.36 -16.42 -4.23
C PHE A 84 1.89 -15.71 -5.49
N THR A 85 1.51 -16.12 -6.70
CA THR A 85 2.03 -15.52 -7.95
C THR A 85 1.77 -14.02 -7.99
N GLU A 86 0.55 -13.60 -7.68
CA GLU A 86 0.15 -12.20 -7.70
C GLU A 86 0.81 -11.38 -6.56
N PRO A 87 0.77 -11.80 -5.27
CA PRO A 87 1.53 -11.13 -4.21
C PRO A 87 3.03 -11.00 -4.51
N LYS A 88 3.67 -12.04 -5.06
CA LYS A 88 5.08 -12.02 -5.44
C LYS A 88 5.33 -11.04 -6.60
N PHE A 89 4.47 -11.03 -7.61
CA PHE A 89 4.56 -10.09 -8.71
C PHE A 89 4.45 -8.64 -8.23
N VAL A 90 3.43 -8.31 -7.41
CA VAL A 90 3.24 -6.97 -6.84
C VAL A 90 4.46 -6.56 -6.02
N LEU A 91 4.99 -7.45 -5.16
CA LEU A 91 6.20 -7.19 -4.38
C LEU A 91 7.39 -6.83 -5.28
N VAL A 92 7.65 -7.63 -6.31
CA VAL A 92 8.78 -7.42 -7.23
C VAL A 92 8.64 -6.08 -7.96
N VAL A 93 7.47 -5.77 -8.51
CA VAL A 93 7.28 -4.51 -9.25
C VAL A 93 7.37 -3.31 -8.31
N MET A 94 6.81 -3.38 -7.10
CA MET A 94 6.97 -2.30 -6.11
C MET A 94 8.44 -2.07 -5.75
N VAL A 95 9.23 -3.13 -5.55
CA VAL A 95 10.67 -3.02 -5.26
C VAL A 95 11.41 -2.39 -6.44
N VAL A 96 11.16 -2.84 -7.67
CA VAL A 96 11.79 -2.29 -8.89
C VAL A 96 11.40 -0.82 -9.08
N ALA A 97 10.13 -0.48 -8.90
CA ALA A 97 9.65 0.87 -9.10
C ALA A 97 10.14 1.86 -8.02
N ALA A 98 10.45 1.37 -6.81
CA ALA A 98 11.10 2.15 -5.77
C ALA A 98 12.59 2.42 -6.02
N THR A 99 13.20 1.82 -7.05
CA THR A 99 14.62 2.04 -7.35
C THR A 99 14.89 3.46 -7.86
N ARG A 100 16.06 3.99 -7.48
CA ARG A 100 16.49 5.34 -7.85
C ARG A 100 16.43 5.62 -9.36
N PRO A 101 16.84 4.71 -10.27
CA PRO A 101 16.76 4.97 -11.71
C PRO A 101 15.33 5.20 -12.21
N VAL A 102 14.36 4.42 -11.72
CA VAL A 102 12.94 4.56 -12.10
C VAL A 102 12.37 5.89 -11.61
N VAL A 103 12.65 6.22 -10.35
CA VAL A 103 12.25 7.49 -9.73
C VAL A 103 12.81 8.69 -10.52
N LEU A 104 14.10 8.66 -10.87
CA LEU A 104 14.75 9.73 -11.64
C LEU A 104 14.21 9.84 -13.06
N LEU A 105 13.92 8.72 -13.72
CA LEU A 105 13.30 8.71 -15.04
C LEU A 105 11.94 9.39 -15.01
N ALA A 106 11.09 9.01 -14.05
CA ALA A 106 9.76 9.57 -13.89
C ALA A 106 9.79 11.07 -13.54
N GLU A 107 10.67 11.48 -12.61
CA GLU A 107 10.93 12.90 -12.33
C GLU A 107 11.39 13.66 -13.59
N GLY A 108 12.26 13.04 -14.40
CA GLY A 108 12.74 13.59 -15.67
C GLY A 108 11.60 13.85 -16.66
N ILE A 109 10.70 12.89 -16.84
CA ILE A 109 9.51 13.00 -17.69
C ILE A 109 8.61 14.14 -17.19
N LEU A 110 8.30 14.18 -15.90
CA LEU A 110 7.43 15.20 -15.31
C LEU A 110 8.05 16.60 -15.44
N ASN A 111 9.34 16.76 -15.20
CA ASN A 111 10.03 18.03 -15.39
C ASN A 111 10.08 18.44 -16.87
N GLY A 112 10.24 17.49 -17.78
CA GLY A 112 10.21 17.73 -19.23
C GLY A 112 8.86 18.29 -19.70
N ILE A 113 7.76 17.69 -19.24
CA ILE A 113 6.40 18.14 -19.56
C ILE A 113 6.11 19.48 -18.88
N ALA A 114 6.47 19.64 -17.61
CA ALA A 114 6.24 20.87 -16.86
C ALA A 114 6.91 22.09 -17.52
N ARG A 115 8.08 21.92 -18.16
CA ARG A 115 8.78 22.99 -18.88
C ARG A 115 8.05 23.48 -20.14
N GLN A 116 7.13 22.68 -20.68
CA GLN A 116 6.36 23.05 -21.87
C GLN A 116 5.10 23.85 -21.51
N LEU A 117 4.72 23.91 -20.23
CA LEU A 117 3.56 24.65 -19.78
C LEU A 117 3.91 26.14 -19.62
N PRO A 118 3.04 27.07 -20.08
CA PRO A 118 3.21 28.51 -19.90
C PRO A 118 2.83 28.95 -18.47
N LEU A 119 3.40 28.31 -17.45
CA LEU A 119 3.12 28.55 -16.04
C LEU A 119 4.43 28.74 -15.25
N PRO A 120 4.39 29.41 -14.08
CA PRO A 120 5.54 29.48 -13.18
C PRO A 120 6.02 28.07 -12.82
N ALA A 121 7.34 27.84 -12.78
CA ALA A 121 7.93 26.51 -12.66
C ALA A 121 7.37 25.66 -11.50
N GLY A 122 7.05 26.30 -10.36
CA GLY A 122 6.38 25.65 -9.25
C GLY A 122 4.95 25.21 -9.58
N LEU A 123 4.12 26.05 -10.17
CA LEU A 123 2.74 25.66 -10.51
C LEU A 123 2.70 24.66 -11.68
N ALA A 124 3.58 24.84 -12.67
CA ALA A 124 3.71 23.96 -13.81
C ALA A 124 4.02 22.51 -13.39
N PHE A 125 5.00 22.35 -12.49
CA PHE A 125 5.35 21.03 -11.96
C PHE A 125 4.22 20.45 -11.12
N TYR A 126 3.57 21.26 -10.28
CA TYR A 126 2.46 20.82 -9.45
C TYR A 126 1.29 20.26 -10.29
N ALA A 127 0.86 21.02 -11.30
CA ALA A 127 -0.20 20.60 -12.21
C ALA A 127 0.19 19.34 -12.99
N THR A 128 1.44 19.28 -13.48
CA THR A 128 1.95 18.11 -14.20
C THR A 128 2.02 16.87 -13.31
N ALA A 129 2.50 17.02 -12.08
CA ALA A 129 2.60 15.93 -11.12
C ALA A 129 1.23 15.39 -10.70
N LEU A 130 0.18 16.22 -10.66
CA LEU A 130 -1.17 15.79 -10.35
C LEU A 130 -1.96 15.27 -11.55
N ALA A 131 -1.67 15.73 -12.77
CA ALA A 131 -2.40 15.30 -13.97
C ALA A 131 -1.71 14.13 -14.69
N VAL A 132 -0.39 14.24 -14.91
CA VAL A 132 0.40 13.28 -15.69
C VAL A 132 1.08 12.25 -14.80
N GLY A 133 1.53 12.64 -13.60
CA GLY A 133 2.11 11.72 -12.63
C GLY A 133 1.26 10.46 -12.39
N PRO A 134 -0.05 10.59 -12.16
CA PRO A 134 -0.96 9.46 -12.03
C PRO A 134 -1.02 8.52 -13.23
N LEU A 135 -0.87 9.06 -14.45
CA LEU A 135 -0.82 8.26 -15.67
C LEU A 135 0.46 7.42 -15.73
N LEU A 136 1.57 7.89 -15.14
CA LEU A 136 2.77 7.06 -15.01
C LEU A 136 2.51 5.84 -14.13
N GLY A 137 1.56 5.92 -13.19
CA GLY A 137 1.09 4.78 -12.39
C GLY A 137 0.58 3.62 -13.22
N SER A 138 0.10 3.86 -14.44
CA SER A 138 -0.31 2.80 -15.36
C SER A 138 0.87 2.00 -15.94
N LEU A 139 2.09 2.52 -15.84
CA LEU A 139 3.33 1.90 -16.35
C LEU A 139 4.19 1.28 -15.26
N ILE A 140 4.14 1.82 -14.02
CA ILE A 140 4.90 1.30 -12.88
C ILE A 140 4.06 0.44 -11.94
N THR A 141 3.05 1.03 -11.30
CA THR A 141 2.01 0.44 -10.44
C THR A 141 1.43 1.56 -9.58
N GLU A 142 0.19 1.39 -9.09
CA GLU A 142 -0.48 2.36 -8.22
C GLU A 142 0.34 2.71 -6.96
N PRO A 143 0.86 1.74 -6.16
CA PRO A 143 1.60 2.06 -4.94
C PRO A 143 2.93 2.78 -5.23
N ALA A 144 3.60 2.43 -6.33
CA ALA A 144 4.85 3.06 -6.71
C ALA A 144 4.68 4.51 -7.17
N ALA A 145 3.67 4.79 -8.00
CA ALA A 145 3.35 6.16 -8.42
C ALA A 145 2.92 7.02 -7.24
N MET A 146 2.13 6.46 -6.32
CA MET A 146 1.75 7.12 -5.09
C MET A 146 2.98 7.55 -4.28
N THR A 147 3.89 6.61 -3.97
CA THR A 147 5.09 6.90 -3.18
C THR A 147 6.00 7.91 -3.87
N LEU A 148 6.25 7.74 -5.17
CA LEU A 148 7.06 8.67 -5.96
C LEU A 148 6.50 10.09 -5.91
N LEU A 149 5.24 10.27 -6.31
CA LEU A 149 4.63 11.60 -6.40
C LEU A 149 4.51 12.24 -5.01
N ALA A 150 4.23 11.45 -3.98
CA ALA A 150 4.21 11.94 -2.60
C ALA A 150 5.58 12.45 -2.15
N ILE A 151 6.69 11.72 -2.43
CA ILE A 151 8.05 12.16 -2.08
C ILE A 151 8.41 13.45 -2.83
N VAL A 152 8.11 13.52 -4.13
CA VAL A 152 8.46 14.67 -4.96
C VAL A 152 7.65 15.91 -4.56
N LEU A 153 6.34 15.75 -4.34
CA LEU A 153 5.49 16.83 -3.86
C LEU A 153 5.89 17.26 -2.43
N LYS A 154 6.27 16.32 -1.56
CA LYS A 154 6.73 16.62 -0.20
C LYS A 154 7.89 17.61 -0.22
N ARG A 155 8.97 17.24 -0.91
CA ARG A 155 10.20 18.05 -1.01
C ARG A 155 9.96 19.43 -1.60
N ARG A 156 9.00 19.56 -2.52
CA ARG A 156 8.79 20.78 -3.31
C ARG A 156 7.71 21.69 -2.74
N TYR A 157 6.73 21.16 -2.00
CA TYR A 157 5.60 21.94 -1.46
C TYR A 157 5.32 21.68 0.02
N PHE A 158 5.26 20.44 0.49
CA PHE A 158 4.88 20.18 1.89
C PHE A 158 5.92 20.68 2.88
N ASP A 159 7.21 20.63 2.51
CA ASP A 159 8.30 21.18 3.32
C ASP A 159 8.32 22.74 3.32
N GLN A 160 7.52 23.39 2.47
CA GLN A 160 7.40 24.86 2.40
C GLN A 160 6.26 25.44 3.26
N GLN A 161 5.85 24.75 4.33
CA GLN A 161 4.80 25.18 5.27
C GLN A 161 3.44 25.52 4.61
N ILE A 162 2.99 24.71 3.65
CA ILE A 162 1.61 24.85 3.12
C ILE A 162 0.56 24.61 4.21
N SER A 163 -0.62 25.22 4.05
CA SER A 163 -1.73 25.00 4.99
C SER A 163 -2.14 23.53 5.06
N GLN A 164 -2.56 23.06 6.24
CA GLN A 164 -3.03 21.67 6.41
C GLN A 164 -4.19 21.33 5.45
N ARG A 165 -5.10 22.27 5.20
CA ARG A 165 -6.22 22.06 4.26
C ARG A 165 -5.72 21.79 2.85
N LEU A 166 -4.75 22.58 2.38
CA LEU A 166 -4.15 22.36 1.06
C LEU A 166 -3.39 21.03 1.01
N ALA A 167 -2.62 20.70 2.05
CA ALA A 167 -1.90 19.44 2.16
C ALA A 167 -2.84 18.22 2.02
N TYR A 168 -3.96 18.20 2.77
CA TYR A 168 -4.95 17.12 2.67
C TYR A 168 -5.68 17.11 1.32
N ALA A 169 -6.02 18.28 0.77
CA ALA A 169 -6.67 18.36 -0.54
C ALA A 169 -5.75 17.86 -1.68
N THR A 170 -4.47 18.25 -1.65
CA THR A 170 -3.45 17.78 -2.60
C THR A 170 -3.26 16.26 -2.51
N LEU A 171 -3.14 15.71 -1.30
CA LEU A 171 -3.00 14.25 -1.12
C LEU A 171 -4.24 13.51 -1.58
N GLY A 172 -5.43 13.99 -1.22
CA GLY A 172 -6.70 13.40 -1.67
C GLY A 172 -6.81 13.40 -3.20
N LEU A 173 -6.52 14.53 -3.84
CA LEU A 173 -6.54 14.63 -5.30
C LEU A 173 -5.48 13.73 -5.96
N LEU A 174 -4.27 13.69 -5.40
CA LEU A 174 -3.20 12.83 -5.88
C LEU A 174 -3.63 11.35 -5.86
N PHE A 175 -4.15 10.87 -4.74
CA PHE A 175 -4.52 9.47 -4.58
C PHE A 175 -5.73 9.09 -5.44
N VAL A 176 -6.71 9.99 -5.57
CA VAL A 176 -7.83 9.78 -6.50
C VAL A 176 -7.33 9.68 -7.93
N ASN A 177 -6.46 10.60 -8.36
CA ASN A 177 -5.96 10.56 -9.73
C ASN A 177 -5.09 9.32 -9.97
N VAL A 178 -4.24 8.93 -9.01
CA VAL A 178 -3.41 7.71 -9.08
C VAL A 178 -4.28 6.47 -9.22
N SER A 179 -5.38 6.40 -8.47
CA SER A 179 -6.36 5.32 -8.59
C SER A 179 -7.00 5.28 -9.98
N ILE A 180 -7.42 6.43 -10.53
CA ILE A 180 -7.92 6.53 -11.91
C ILE A 180 -6.86 6.08 -12.92
N GLY A 181 -5.62 6.56 -12.80
CA GLY A 181 -4.51 6.19 -13.67
C GLY A 181 -4.20 4.69 -13.64
N GLY A 182 -4.30 4.06 -12.47
CA GLY A 182 -4.12 2.61 -12.30
C GLY A 182 -5.18 1.75 -13.01
N THR A 183 -6.32 2.33 -13.38
CA THR A 183 -7.36 1.61 -14.16
C THR A 183 -7.15 1.63 -15.67
N LEU A 184 -6.19 2.42 -16.18
CA LEU A 184 -5.98 2.59 -17.61
C LEU A 184 -5.24 1.42 -18.27
N THR A 185 -4.54 0.61 -17.49
CA THR A 185 -3.85 -0.59 -17.97
C THR A 185 -4.20 -1.78 -17.09
N HIS A 186 -4.29 -2.96 -17.71
CA HIS A 186 -4.61 -4.18 -16.97
C HIS A 186 -3.49 -4.56 -15.99
N PHE A 187 -2.24 -4.16 -16.21
CA PHE A 187 -1.12 -4.49 -15.32
C PHE A 187 -1.02 -3.62 -14.06
N ALA A 188 -1.65 -2.45 -14.03
CA ALA A 188 -1.37 -1.45 -13.00
C ALA A 188 -2.13 -1.64 -11.68
N ALA A 189 -3.25 -2.38 -11.71
CA ALA A 189 -4.07 -2.66 -10.55
C ALA A 189 -4.47 -4.14 -10.51
N PRO A 190 -4.12 -4.89 -9.44
CA PRO A 190 -4.50 -6.30 -9.26
C PRO A 190 -6.01 -6.58 -9.47
N PRO A 191 -6.94 -5.74 -8.98
CA PRO A 191 -8.37 -5.93 -9.25
C PRO A 191 -8.73 -5.89 -10.74
N VAL A 192 -8.01 -5.09 -11.54
CA VAL A 192 -8.25 -4.97 -12.98
C VAL A 192 -7.81 -6.26 -13.69
N LEU A 193 -6.71 -6.90 -13.27
CA LEU A 193 -6.33 -8.24 -13.76
C LEU A 193 -7.37 -9.30 -13.41
N MET A 194 -7.88 -9.29 -12.17
CA MET A 194 -8.88 -10.25 -11.72
C MET A 194 -10.17 -10.17 -12.55
N VAL A 195 -10.62 -8.95 -12.84
CA VAL A 195 -11.78 -8.69 -13.68
C VAL A 195 -11.45 -9.03 -15.14
N ALA A 196 -10.34 -8.57 -15.70
CA ALA A 196 -9.95 -8.83 -17.08
C ALA A 196 -9.90 -10.34 -17.40
N LYS A 197 -9.39 -11.16 -16.47
CA LYS A 197 -9.38 -12.62 -16.60
C LYS A 197 -10.78 -13.23 -16.64
N THR A 198 -11.71 -12.69 -15.85
CA THR A 198 -13.11 -13.16 -15.82
C THR A 198 -13.84 -12.82 -17.12
N TRP A 199 -13.52 -11.69 -17.74
CA TRP A 199 -14.18 -11.20 -18.96
C TRP A 199 -13.41 -11.50 -20.26
N GLY A 200 -12.28 -12.22 -20.19
CA GLY A 200 -11.47 -12.57 -21.36
C GLY A 200 -10.73 -11.39 -22.00
N TRP A 201 -10.52 -10.29 -21.27
CA TRP A 201 -9.86 -9.08 -21.75
C TRP A 201 -8.33 -9.15 -21.65
N THR A 202 -7.73 -10.34 -21.76
CA THR A 202 -6.29 -10.58 -21.59
C THR A 202 -5.48 -10.49 -22.88
N THR A 203 -6.01 -9.84 -23.93
CA THR A 203 -5.28 -9.54 -25.18
C THR A 203 -4.36 -8.34 -25.03
#